data_AF-A0A9D9CNG4-F1
#
_entry.id   AF-A0A9D9CNG4-F1
#
_cell.length_a   1.000
_cell.length_b   1.000
_cell.length_c   1.000
_cell.angle_alpha   90.00
_cell.angle_beta   90.00
_cell.angle_gamma   90.00
#
_symmetry.space_group_name_H-M   'P 1'
#
loop_
_entity.id
_entity.type
_entity.pdbx_description
1 polymer ?
#
loop_
_entity_poly.entity_id
_entity_poly.type
_entity_poly.pdbx_seq_one_letter_code
_entity_poly.pdbx_strand_id
1 'polypeptide(L)'
;MIKVLSTNITSPLGFTSQQNYDAVKSGNSALRPYEMWRGVPDRFGASFFSDGQVAELKLDGYTIFESVVIRSMEDAISRSGVDVTSPRTVFILSTTKGNVDELASDQSRDGEYLSPGTTAKKIALHFNIQTEPVVVCNACISGVTAQLLADRLISSGHYDNAVVCGADSQSLFTVGGFISFKSLSPDPCRPFDIERLGLNIGEAAATIVFGKCALSDDGWKIVAGALNNDAYHLSAPSPQGTGSLGVIRATLEGFDASGLATVNAHGTATMFNDQMESKAIAGAGLSEVPLSALKGFYGHTMGASGVLECILTMLSIDDGLILPVKGFEEIGVSGKISVSNVAQETEKRSFLKMISGFGGCNGALLYTRDDNPNAVEELKPTPKATHSVRITASSLEIDGQKVAVESKGKELLLELYKKYVGDYPKFYKMDPFSKVVFLASEILLRQEGDSSNREDRGVILFNHSSSIVADRRHIATIADEEGFFPSPSTFLYTLPNIVTGEIAIKNGFKGETSLYILDGRSDSLIDKITDSTFANSSIPSMITGWADCSDEDVFEADLKILIK
;
A
#
# COMPACT_ATOMS: atom_id res chain seq x y z
N MET A 1 13.43 14.32 9.11
CA MET A 1 13.36 14.30 7.64
C MET A 1 14.36 13.30 7.10
N ILE A 2 14.05 12.80 5.92
CA ILE A 2 14.89 11.86 5.17
C ILE A 2 15.15 12.37 3.77
N LYS A 3 16.31 12.03 3.23
CA LYS A 3 16.66 12.27 1.82
C LYS A 3 16.81 10.96 1.06
N VAL A 4 16.58 11.03 -0.23
CA VAL A 4 16.87 9.97 -1.19
C VAL A 4 18.37 9.92 -1.44
N LEU A 5 19.01 8.78 -1.17
CA LEU A 5 20.43 8.54 -1.42
C LEU A 5 20.65 7.88 -2.78
N SER A 6 19.80 6.94 -3.14
CA SER A 6 19.82 6.24 -4.42
C SER A 6 18.45 5.62 -4.72
N THR A 7 18.24 5.31 -6.00
CA THR A 7 16.99 4.70 -6.48
C THR A 7 17.28 3.63 -7.52
N ASN A 8 16.44 2.61 -7.63
CA ASN A 8 16.42 1.73 -8.78
C ASN A 8 14.99 1.38 -9.22
N ILE A 9 14.80 1.07 -10.51
CA ILE A 9 13.56 0.49 -11.05
C ILE A 9 13.93 -0.70 -11.92
N THR A 10 13.33 -1.86 -11.62
CA THR A 10 13.34 -3.06 -12.45
C THR A 10 11.92 -3.31 -12.94
N SER A 11 11.71 -3.18 -14.26
CA SER A 11 10.41 -3.32 -14.90
C SER A 11 10.55 -3.88 -16.32
N PRO A 12 9.43 -4.16 -17.02
CA PRO A 12 9.46 -4.55 -18.42
C PRO A 12 10.09 -3.51 -19.37
N LEU A 13 10.17 -2.23 -18.98
CA LEU A 13 10.83 -1.16 -19.76
C LEU A 13 12.35 -1.06 -19.54
N GLY A 14 12.89 -1.68 -18.49
CA GLY A 14 14.31 -1.61 -18.19
C GLY A 14 14.63 -2.00 -16.74
N PHE A 15 15.90 -2.24 -16.46
CA PHE A 15 16.37 -2.76 -15.16
C PHE A 15 17.08 -1.72 -14.29
N THR A 16 17.19 -0.49 -14.80
CA THR A 16 17.67 0.67 -14.04
C THR A 16 16.66 1.81 -14.01
N SER A 17 16.75 2.67 -13.00
CA SER A 17 16.00 3.94 -12.93
C SER A 17 16.13 4.77 -14.22
N GLN A 18 17.35 4.90 -14.75
CA GLN A 18 17.61 5.71 -15.95
C GLN A 18 16.99 5.09 -17.21
N GLN A 19 17.14 3.77 -17.43
CA GLN A 19 16.52 3.10 -18.58
C GLN A 19 15.00 3.26 -18.59
N ASN A 20 14.38 3.13 -17.41
CA ASN A 20 12.95 3.33 -17.25
C ASN A 20 12.53 4.76 -17.57
N TYR A 21 13.26 5.74 -17.05
CA TYR A 21 13.01 7.15 -17.33
C TYR A 21 13.18 7.48 -18.83
N ASP A 22 14.27 7.04 -19.45
CA ASP A 22 14.55 7.28 -20.88
C ASP A 22 13.46 6.65 -21.77
N ALA A 23 12.97 5.46 -21.40
CA ALA A 23 11.88 4.80 -22.10
C ALA A 23 10.58 5.62 -22.01
N VAL A 24 10.20 6.07 -20.81
CA VAL A 24 9.00 6.87 -20.58
C VAL A 24 9.10 8.24 -21.27
N LYS A 25 10.26 8.91 -21.18
CA LYS A 25 10.55 10.18 -21.85
C LYS A 25 10.43 10.06 -23.37
N SER A 26 10.83 8.92 -23.94
CA SER A 26 10.68 8.60 -25.36
C SER A 26 9.25 8.17 -25.75
N GLY A 27 8.32 8.11 -24.80
CA GLY A 27 6.93 7.72 -25.03
C GLY A 27 6.70 6.19 -25.08
N ASN A 28 7.68 5.36 -24.74
CA ASN A 28 7.56 3.91 -24.75
C ASN A 28 6.67 3.41 -23.60
N SER A 29 5.73 2.52 -23.91
CA SER A 29 4.90 1.85 -22.93
C SER A 29 5.12 0.35 -23.00
N ALA A 30 5.07 -0.32 -21.85
CA ALA A 30 5.13 -1.77 -21.76
C ALA A 30 3.74 -2.42 -21.83
N LEU A 31 2.67 -1.63 -21.94
CA LEU A 31 1.31 -2.15 -22.08
C LEU A 31 1.12 -2.89 -23.40
N ARG A 32 0.65 -4.13 -23.32
CA ARG A 32 0.36 -5.03 -24.44
C ARG A 32 -0.98 -5.74 -24.20
N PRO A 33 -1.75 -6.07 -25.24
CA PRO A 33 -2.92 -6.91 -25.11
C PRO A 33 -2.51 -8.37 -24.89
N TYR A 34 -3.29 -9.08 -24.07
CA TYR A 34 -3.16 -10.50 -23.79
C TYR A 34 -4.50 -11.18 -24.07
N GLU A 35 -4.46 -12.30 -24.79
CA GLU A 35 -5.60 -13.15 -25.11
C GLU A 35 -5.29 -14.57 -24.61
N MET A 36 -6.26 -15.23 -23.95
CA MET A 36 -6.11 -16.59 -23.43
C MET A 36 -4.86 -16.77 -22.53
N TRP A 37 -4.38 -15.69 -21.89
CA TRP A 37 -3.16 -15.74 -21.09
C TRP A 37 -3.35 -16.66 -19.89
N ARG A 38 -2.61 -17.77 -19.85
CA ARG A 38 -2.74 -18.82 -18.82
C ARG A 38 -4.19 -19.29 -18.63
N GLY A 39 -4.95 -19.43 -19.73
CA GLY A 39 -6.33 -19.92 -19.69
C GLY A 39 -7.37 -18.86 -19.31
N VAL A 40 -6.98 -17.60 -19.09
CA VAL A 40 -7.91 -16.50 -18.83
C VAL A 40 -8.74 -16.20 -20.09
N PRO A 41 -10.08 -16.36 -20.06
CA PRO A 41 -10.90 -16.27 -21.27
C PRO A 41 -11.04 -14.83 -21.80
N ASP A 42 -11.05 -13.84 -20.90
CA ASP A 42 -11.23 -12.44 -21.27
C ASP A 42 -9.92 -11.83 -21.75
N ARG A 43 -9.99 -11.04 -22.84
CA ARG A 43 -8.88 -10.21 -23.29
C ARG A 43 -8.66 -9.06 -22.31
N PHE A 44 -7.41 -8.80 -21.95
CA PHE A 44 -7.02 -7.66 -21.12
C PHE A 44 -5.68 -7.08 -21.57
N GLY A 45 -5.43 -5.80 -21.26
CA GLY A 45 -4.11 -5.19 -21.40
C GLY A 45 -3.30 -5.27 -20.11
N ALA A 46 -2.00 -5.51 -20.24
CA ALA A 46 -1.08 -5.55 -19.10
C ALA A 46 0.38 -5.24 -19.50
N SER A 47 1.24 -5.03 -18.52
CA SER A 47 2.69 -4.85 -18.68
C SER A 47 3.42 -5.91 -17.86
N PHE A 48 3.74 -7.03 -18.50
CA PHE A 48 4.46 -8.14 -17.88
C PHE A 48 5.91 -8.21 -18.36
N PHE A 49 6.79 -8.76 -17.52
CA PHE A 49 8.11 -9.21 -17.94
C PHE A 49 7.95 -10.29 -19.00
N SER A 50 8.75 -10.23 -20.06
CA SER A 50 8.84 -11.31 -21.03
C SER A 50 9.59 -12.51 -20.46
N ASP A 51 9.39 -13.71 -21.03
CA ASP A 51 10.09 -14.93 -20.59
C ASP A 51 11.62 -14.77 -20.59
N GLY A 52 12.17 -14.02 -21.56
CA GLY A 52 13.59 -13.70 -21.60
C GLY A 52 14.03 -12.81 -20.43
N GLN A 53 13.23 -11.80 -20.08
CA GLN A 53 13.51 -10.93 -18.92
C GLN A 53 13.36 -11.71 -17.61
N VAL A 54 12.36 -12.58 -17.50
CA VAL A 54 12.20 -13.46 -16.34
C VAL A 54 13.43 -14.37 -16.18
N ALA A 55 13.90 -14.98 -17.27
CA ALA A 55 15.09 -15.83 -17.24
C ALA A 55 16.37 -15.07 -16.85
N GLU A 56 16.50 -13.80 -17.26
CA GLU A 56 17.63 -12.94 -16.90
C GLU A 56 17.59 -12.48 -15.43
N LEU A 57 16.40 -12.15 -14.94
CA LEU A 57 16.21 -11.63 -13.59
C LEU A 57 16.26 -12.73 -12.52
N LYS A 58 15.83 -13.95 -12.86
CA LYS A 58 15.70 -15.07 -11.95
C LYS A 58 17.03 -15.41 -11.25
N LEU A 59 16.99 -15.51 -9.93
CA LEU A 59 18.09 -15.97 -9.10
C LEU A 59 17.84 -17.41 -8.63
N ASP A 60 18.91 -18.20 -8.55
CA ASP A 60 18.86 -19.56 -8.02
C ASP A 60 18.46 -19.54 -6.53
N GLY A 61 17.50 -20.40 -6.16
CA GLY A 61 17.01 -20.51 -4.79
C GLY A 61 15.99 -19.44 -4.35
N TYR A 62 15.65 -18.49 -5.23
CA TYR A 62 14.64 -17.45 -4.98
C TYR A 62 13.41 -17.65 -5.86
N THR A 63 12.24 -17.12 -5.49
CA THR A 63 11.07 -17.00 -6.38
C THR A 63 11.30 -15.90 -7.42
N ILE A 64 10.44 -15.77 -8.43
CA ILE A 64 10.58 -14.63 -9.37
C ILE A 64 10.38 -13.30 -8.65
N PHE A 65 9.35 -13.18 -7.79
CA PHE A 65 9.10 -12.00 -6.98
C PHE A 65 10.33 -11.59 -6.15
N GLU A 66 10.90 -12.55 -5.40
CA GLU A 66 12.13 -12.33 -4.62
C GLU A 66 13.30 -11.90 -5.50
N SER A 67 13.47 -12.52 -6.68
CA SER A 67 14.56 -12.21 -7.59
C SER A 67 14.47 -10.76 -8.09
N VAL A 68 13.29 -10.31 -8.54
CA VAL A 68 13.12 -8.94 -9.04
C VAL A 68 13.32 -7.91 -7.91
N VAL A 69 12.88 -8.21 -6.68
CA VAL A 69 13.16 -7.37 -5.50
C VAL A 69 14.66 -7.28 -5.23
N ILE A 70 15.36 -8.43 -5.16
CA ILE A 70 16.80 -8.48 -4.90
C ILE A 70 17.58 -7.71 -5.97
N ARG A 71 17.26 -7.89 -7.26
CA ARG A 71 17.91 -7.15 -8.35
C ARG A 71 17.70 -5.65 -8.23
N SER A 72 16.49 -5.21 -7.88
CA SER A 72 16.20 -3.79 -7.67
C SER A 72 16.99 -3.23 -6.50
N MET A 73 17.03 -3.96 -5.38
CA MET A 73 17.76 -3.57 -4.17
C MET A 73 19.27 -3.57 -4.36
N GLU A 74 19.83 -4.57 -5.04
CA GLU A 74 21.27 -4.72 -5.28
C GLU A 74 21.84 -3.48 -5.97
N ASP A 75 21.20 -3.04 -7.05
CA ASP A 75 21.61 -1.84 -7.77
C ASP A 75 21.46 -0.57 -6.92
N ALA A 76 20.33 -0.38 -6.23
CA ALA A 76 20.11 0.80 -5.39
C ALA A 76 21.10 0.85 -4.20
N ILE A 77 21.29 -0.26 -3.49
CA ILE A 77 22.18 -0.36 -2.33
C ILE A 77 23.62 -0.08 -2.76
N SER A 78 24.08 -0.67 -3.87
CA SER A 78 25.46 -0.50 -4.36
C SER A 78 25.85 0.95 -4.63
N ARG A 79 24.87 1.81 -4.97
CA ARG A 79 25.04 3.24 -5.28
C ARG A 79 24.75 4.17 -4.09
N SER A 80 24.25 3.64 -2.99
CA SER A 80 23.79 4.45 -1.84
C SER A 80 24.89 4.92 -0.89
N GLY A 81 26.01 4.18 -0.81
CA GLY A 81 27.02 4.36 0.23
C GLY A 81 26.59 3.96 1.65
N VAL A 82 25.42 3.34 1.81
CA VAL A 82 24.87 2.89 3.10
C VAL A 82 25.42 1.51 3.46
N ASP A 83 25.87 1.36 4.70
CA ASP A 83 26.07 0.05 5.31
C ASP A 83 24.72 -0.54 5.74
N VAL A 84 24.18 -1.42 4.91
CA VAL A 84 22.90 -2.11 5.17
C VAL A 84 23.00 -3.17 6.25
N THR A 85 24.21 -3.56 6.67
CA THR A 85 24.43 -4.51 7.77
C THR A 85 24.34 -3.84 9.14
N SER A 86 24.38 -2.51 9.18
CA SER A 86 24.20 -1.74 10.41
C SER A 86 22.86 -2.07 11.08
N PRO A 87 22.81 -2.22 12.43
CA PRO A 87 21.55 -2.38 13.16
C PRO A 87 20.67 -1.12 13.15
N ARG A 88 21.15 -0.05 12.48
CA ARG A 88 20.48 1.22 12.26
C ARG A 88 19.89 1.36 10.86
N THR A 89 19.89 0.29 10.06
CA THR A 89 19.28 0.27 8.73
C THR A 89 18.09 -0.68 8.73
N VAL A 90 16.90 -0.20 8.35
CA VAL A 90 15.68 -1.02 8.24
C VAL A 90 15.37 -1.37 6.79
N PHE A 91 14.90 -2.59 6.53
CA PHE A 91 14.30 -2.97 5.25
C PHE A 91 12.77 -2.90 5.34
N ILE A 92 12.15 -2.17 4.42
CA ILE A 92 10.71 -2.05 4.29
C ILE A 92 10.30 -2.51 2.89
N LEU A 93 9.56 -3.61 2.82
CA LEU A 93 8.98 -4.12 1.59
C LEU A 93 7.54 -3.61 1.46
N SER A 94 7.16 -3.13 0.28
CA SER A 94 5.78 -2.82 -0.07
C SER A 94 5.32 -3.80 -1.15
N THR A 95 4.26 -4.55 -0.88
CA THR A 95 3.67 -5.49 -1.82
C THR A 95 2.21 -5.69 -1.48
N THR A 96 1.38 -5.97 -2.48
CA THR A 96 0.00 -6.34 -2.18
C THR A 96 -0.12 -7.79 -1.72
N LYS A 97 0.69 -8.71 -2.28
CA LYS A 97 0.52 -10.16 -2.06
C LYS A 97 1.81 -10.99 -1.96
N GLY A 98 2.99 -10.43 -2.21
CA GLY A 98 4.26 -11.16 -2.14
C GLY A 98 4.32 -12.35 -3.09
N ASN A 99 4.71 -13.52 -2.57
CA ASN A 99 4.86 -14.77 -3.32
C ASN A 99 3.54 -15.48 -3.69
N VAL A 100 2.43 -14.76 -3.87
CA VAL A 100 1.11 -15.38 -4.07
C VAL A 100 1.01 -16.25 -5.33
N ASP A 101 1.84 -16.03 -6.35
CA ASP A 101 1.88 -16.88 -7.56
C ASP A 101 2.28 -18.33 -7.23
N GLU A 102 3.09 -18.51 -6.19
CA GLU A 102 3.57 -19.83 -5.79
C GLU A 102 2.47 -20.70 -5.12
N LEU A 103 1.35 -20.07 -4.72
CA LEU A 103 0.21 -20.78 -4.13
C LEU A 103 -0.42 -21.80 -5.10
N ALA A 104 -0.32 -21.55 -6.41
CA ALA A 104 -0.84 -22.45 -7.44
C ALA A 104 0.11 -23.63 -7.74
N SER A 105 1.42 -23.46 -7.54
CA SER A 105 2.45 -24.41 -8.00
C SER A 105 2.87 -25.46 -6.97
N ASP A 106 2.66 -25.24 -5.67
CA ASP A 106 3.18 -26.16 -4.65
C ASP A 106 2.29 -26.30 -3.40
N GLN A 107 1.34 -27.24 -3.45
CA GLN A 107 0.52 -27.63 -2.28
C GLN A 107 1.28 -28.47 -1.25
N SER A 108 2.56 -28.80 -1.47
CA SER A 108 3.33 -29.77 -0.67
C SER A 108 4.36 -29.15 0.28
N ARG A 109 4.67 -27.86 0.14
CA ARG A 109 5.56 -27.13 1.06
C ARG A 109 4.77 -26.48 2.19
N ASP A 110 5.31 -26.51 3.40
CA ASP A 110 4.82 -25.70 4.52
C ASP A 110 4.71 -24.24 4.05
N GLY A 111 3.50 -23.68 4.08
CA GLY A 111 3.15 -22.39 3.46
C GLY A 111 3.84 -21.16 4.07
N GLU A 112 4.86 -21.33 4.92
CA GLU A 112 5.62 -20.25 5.55
C GLU A 112 6.28 -19.31 4.51
N TYR A 113 6.73 -19.84 3.37
CA TYR A 113 7.36 -19.04 2.30
C TYR A 113 6.36 -18.16 1.52
N LEU A 114 5.04 -18.38 1.71
CA LEU A 114 3.99 -17.54 1.13
C LEU A 114 3.73 -16.30 2.00
N SER A 115 4.14 -16.31 3.27
CA SER A 115 4.05 -15.11 4.10
C SER A 115 4.95 -14.02 3.52
N PRO A 116 4.40 -12.81 3.27
CA PRO A 116 5.22 -11.67 2.88
C PRO A 116 6.32 -11.36 3.89
N GLY A 117 6.07 -11.55 5.19
CA GLY A 117 7.05 -11.34 6.27
C GLY A 117 8.27 -12.25 6.12
N THR A 118 8.04 -13.56 5.98
CA THR A 118 9.10 -14.56 5.73
C THR A 118 9.86 -14.27 4.43
N THR A 119 9.14 -13.86 3.39
CA THR A 119 9.73 -13.46 2.10
C THR A 119 10.68 -12.28 2.28
N ALA A 120 10.25 -11.23 3.00
CA ALA A 120 11.07 -10.07 3.27
C ALA A 120 12.31 -10.42 4.12
N LYS A 121 12.17 -11.32 5.11
CA LYS A 121 13.29 -11.81 5.90
C LYS A 121 14.31 -12.58 5.07
N LYS A 122 13.87 -13.44 4.17
CA LYS A 122 14.76 -14.16 3.23
C LYS A 122 15.54 -13.19 2.33
N ILE A 123 14.89 -12.14 1.85
CA ILE A 123 15.53 -11.07 1.07
C ILE A 123 16.51 -10.27 1.95
N ALA A 124 16.14 -9.90 3.17
CA ALA A 124 17.02 -9.20 4.11
C ALA A 124 18.32 -9.99 4.38
N LEU A 125 18.20 -11.31 4.55
CA LEU A 125 19.34 -12.22 4.75
C LEU A 125 20.28 -12.27 3.53
N HIS A 126 19.77 -12.12 2.30
CA HIS A 126 20.61 -12.03 1.10
C HIS A 126 21.62 -10.86 1.20
N PHE A 127 21.21 -9.75 1.81
CA PHE A 127 22.02 -8.55 1.99
C PHE A 127 22.69 -8.45 3.38
N ASN A 128 22.58 -9.48 4.22
CA ASN A 128 23.02 -9.48 5.62
C ASN A 128 22.43 -8.33 6.47
N ILE A 129 21.21 -7.88 6.14
CA ILE A 129 20.47 -6.89 6.95
C ILE A 129 20.09 -7.55 8.28
N GLN A 130 20.51 -6.93 9.38
CA GLN A 130 20.40 -7.52 10.73
C GLN A 130 19.05 -7.23 11.42
N THR A 131 18.35 -6.18 10.98
CA THR A 131 17.07 -5.78 11.57
C THR A 131 15.92 -6.59 11.00
N GLU A 132 14.88 -6.81 11.82
CA GLU A 132 13.62 -7.39 11.35
C GLU A 132 12.99 -6.49 10.26
N PRO A 133 12.70 -7.01 9.06
CA PRO A 133 12.06 -6.23 8.01
C PRO A 133 10.58 -6.01 8.31
N VAL A 134 10.02 -4.96 7.71
CA VAL A 134 8.58 -4.65 7.77
C VAL A 134 8.00 -4.81 6.38
N VAL A 135 6.87 -5.50 6.26
CA VAL A 135 6.11 -5.51 5.00
C VAL A 135 4.86 -4.66 5.14
N VAL A 136 4.65 -3.76 4.19
CA VAL A 136 3.46 -2.93 4.09
C VAL A 136 2.52 -3.54 3.06
N CYS A 137 1.35 -3.99 3.53
CA CYS A 137 0.29 -4.57 2.69
C CYS A 137 -0.98 -3.74 2.83
N ASN A 138 -1.02 -2.57 2.20
CA ASN A 138 -2.12 -1.61 2.27
C ASN A 138 -2.71 -1.32 0.87
N ALA A 139 -3.04 -2.38 0.14
CA ALA A 139 -3.53 -2.32 -1.25
C ALA A 139 -2.66 -1.40 -2.15
N CYS A 140 -3.28 -0.58 -2.99
CA CYS A 140 -2.60 0.29 -3.95
C CYS A 140 -1.71 1.36 -3.30
N ILE A 141 -2.00 1.76 -2.05
CA ILE A 141 -1.26 2.82 -1.35
C ILE A 141 0.00 2.31 -0.64
N SER A 142 0.29 1.01 -0.70
CA SER A 142 1.41 0.36 0.03
C SER A 142 2.74 1.07 -0.20
N GLY A 143 3.05 1.44 -1.45
CA GLY A 143 4.32 2.08 -1.78
C GLY A 143 4.49 3.47 -1.15
N VAL A 144 3.41 4.24 -1.05
CA VAL A 144 3.39 5.53 -0.34
C VAL A 144 3.46 5.33 1.17
N THR A 145 2.72 4.34 1.69
CA THR A 145 2.72 3.99 3.11
C THR A 145 4.11 3.53 3.58
N ALA A 146 4.84 2.76 2.77
CA ALA A 146 6.20 2.31 3.09
C ALA A 146 7.23 3.45 3.12
N GLN A 147 7.11 4.41 2.20
CA GLN A 147 7.94 5.62 2.21
C GLN A 147 7.63 6.50 3.44
N LEU A 148 6.35 6.68 3.79
CA LEU A 148 5.97 7.43 4.99
C LEU A 148 6.44 6.71 6.27
N LEU A 149 6.38 5.38 6.31
CA LEU A 149 6.92 4.60 7.41
C LEU A 149 8.43 4.80 7.56
N ALA A 150 9.18 4.82 6.46
CA ALA A 150 10.61 5.12 6.49
C ALA A 150 10.90 6.50 7.06
N ASP A 151 10.16 7.54 6.62
CA ASP A 151 10.31 8.89 7.14
C ASP A 151 10.02 8.93 8.64
N ARG A 152 8.92 8.32 9.08
CA ARG A 152 8.53 8.26 10.49
C ARG A 152 9.58 7.58 11.36
N LEU A 153 10.08 6.40 10.95
CA LEU A 153 11.04 5.62 11.74
C LEU A 153 12.44 6.26 11.80
N ILE A 154 12.88 6.94 10.74
CA ILE A 154 14.17 7.65 10.74
C ILE A 154 14.03 8.98 11.48
N SER A 155 12.93 9.71 11.26
CA SER A 155 12.68 10.99 11.90
C SER A 155 12.46 10.86 13.40
N SER A 156 11.92 9.75 13.90
CA SER A 156 11.84 9.44 15.34
C SER A 156 13.12 8.85 15.94
N GLY A 157 14.17 8.69 15.13
CA GLY A 157 15.47 8.19 15.56
C GLY A 157 15.54 6.69 15.81
N HIS A 158 14.55 5.89 15.39
CA HIS A 158 14.64 4.42 15.50
C HIS A 158 15.64 3.82 14.52
N TYR A 159 15.83 4.42 13.35
CA TYR A 159 16.84 4.03 12.35
C TYR A 159 17.53 5.27 11.77
N ASP A 160 18.66 5.07 11.10
CA ASP A 160 19.40 6.14 10.42
C ASP A 160 19.24 6.03 8.89
N ASN A 161 18.99 4.82 8.39
CA ASN A 161 18.74 4.54 6.98
C ASN A 161 17.56 3.58 6.82
N ALA A 162 16.92 3.63 5.65
CA ALA A 162 15.89 2.68 5.26
C ALA A 162 16.06 2.28 3.80
N VAL A 163 15.99 0.98 3.51
CA VAL A 163 15.83 0.47 2.15
C VAL A 163 14.34 0.20 1.95
N VAL A 164 13.69 0.98 1.10
CA VAL A 164 12.27 0.81 0.76
C VAL A 164 12.18 0.22 -0.64
N CYS A 165 11.65 -1.00 -0.75
CA CYS A 165 11.37 -1.62 -2.05
C CYS A 165 9.88 -1.87 -2.21
N GLY A 166 9.25 -1.29 -3.24
CA GLY A 166 7.90 -1.64 -3.66
C GLY A 166 7.94 -2.63 -4.82
N ALA A 167 7.25 -3.75 -4.72
CA ALA A 167 7.23 -4.76 -5.77
C ALA A 167 5.90 -5.50 -5.85
N ASP A 168 5.54 -5.92 -7.06
CA ASP A 168 4.56 -6.97 -7.32
C ASP A 168 4.81 -7.60 -8.70
N SER A 169 4.75 -8.93 -8.74
CA SER A 169 4.68 -9.72 -9.98
C SER A 169 3.24 -10.20 -10.19
N GLN A 170 2.82 -10.29 -11.45
CA GLN A 170 1.46 -10.65 -11.82
C GLN A 170 1.31 -12.15 -12.03
N SER A 171 0.16 -12.63 -11.59
CA SER A 171 -0.20 -14.05 -11.53
C SER A 171 -1.66 -14.23 -11.94
N LEU A 172 -2.04 -15.48 -12.18
CA LEU A 172 -3.45 -15.83 -12.41
C LEU A 172 -4.32 -15.36 -11.23
N PHE A 173 -3.77 -15.39 -10.01
CA PHE A 173 -4.42 -14.90 -8.80
C PHE A 173 -4.90 -13.46 -8.94
N THR A 174 -3.97 -12.55 -9.26
CA THR A 174 -4.26 -11.11 -9.32
C THR A 174 -5.10 -10.77 -10.54
N VAL A 175 -4.78 -11.35 -11.71
CA VAL A 175 -5.54 -11.13 -12.96
C VAL A 175 -6.98 -11.60 -12.80
N GLY A 176 -7.20 -12.84 -12.32
CA GLY A 176 -8.55 -13.37 -12.09
C GLY A 176 -9.35 -12.54 -11.09
N GLY A 177 -8.67 -12.02 -10.06
CA GLY A 177 -9.24 -11.07 -9.12
C GLY A 177 -9.80 -9.81 -9.80
N PHE A 178 -8.98 -9.08 -10.56
CA PHE A 178 -9.43 -7.86 -11.23
C PHE A 178 -10.46 -8.08 -12.35
N ILE A 179 -10.44 -9.25 -13.00
CA ILE A 179 -11.48 -9.66 -13.95
C ILE A 179 -12.84 -9.76 -13.26
N SER A 180 -12.91 -10.34 -12.06
CA SER A 180 -14.17 -10.40 -11.31
C SER A 180 -14.73 -9.01 -11.02
N PHE A 181 -13.86 -8.02 -10.80
CA PHE A 181 -14.23 -6.62 -10.60
C PHE A 181 -14.58 -5.87 -11.90
N LYS A 182 -14.47 -6.51 -13.07
CA LYS A 182 -14.66 -5.89 -14.40
C LYS A 182 -13.89 -4.58 -14.55
N SER A 183 -12.70 -4.55 -13.98
CA SER A 183 -11.89 -3.33 -13.87
C SER A 183 -10.73 -3.29 -14.86
N LEU A 184 -10.49 -4.38 -15.60
CA LEU A 184 -9.43 -4.47 -16.60
C LEU A 184 -9.87 -3.91 -17.94
N SER A 185 -9.07 -2.99 -18.47
CA SER A 185 -9.19 -2.52 -19.84
C SER A 185 -8.58 -3.54 -20.82
N PRO A 186 -9.23 -3.86 -21.96
CA PRO A 186 -8.65 -4.68 -23.03
C PRO A 186 -7.58 -3.95 -23.86
N ASP A 187 -7.58 -2.62 -23.80
CA ASP A 187 -6.67 -1.72 -24.49
C ASP A 187 -5.78 -0.96 -23.47
N PRO A 188 -4.70 -0.28 -23.92
CA PRO A 188 -3.90 0.56 -23.06
C PRO A 188 -4.75 1.59 -22.31
N CYS A 189 -4.59 1.65 -21.00
CA CYS A 189 -5.39 2.48 -20.13
C CYS A 189 -5.13 3.97 -20.39
N ARG A 190 -6.18 4.78 -20.22
CA ARG A 190 -6.20 6.20 -20.57
C ARG A 190 -6.61 7.03 -19.34
N PRO A 191 -5.69 7.30 -18.39
CA PRO A 191 -6.06 8.01 -17.17
C PRO A 191 -6.74 9.35 -17.47
N PHE A 192 -7.85 9.62 -16.79
CA PHE A 192 -8.69 10.83 -16.90
C PHE A 192 -9.36 11.06 -18.26
N ASP A 193 -9.16 10.19 -19.24
CA ASP A 193 -9.74 10.33 -20.58
C ASP A 193 -11.22 9.95 -20.61
N ILE A 194 -12.01 10.55 -21.50
CA ILE A 194 -13.44 10.23 -21.67
C ILE A 194 -13.66 8.80 -22.17
N GLU A 195 -12.74 8.25 -22.97
CA GLU A 195 -12.81 6.90 -23.55
C GLU A 195 -12.08 5.84 -22.70
N ARG A 196 -11.85 6.11 -21.40
CA ARG A 196 -11.19 5.16 -20.51
C ARG A 196 -12.09 3.95 -20.20
N LEU A 197 -11.52 2.75 -20.22
CA LEU A 197 -12.26 1.49 -20.03
C LEU A 197 -11.93 0.74 -18.74
N GLY A 198 -11.02 1.28 -17.92
CA GLY A 198 -10.48 0.60 -16.74
C GLY A 198 -8.95 0.62 -16.71
N LEU A 199 -8.37 -0.05 -15.72
CA LEU A 199 -6.92 -0.13 -15.57
C LEU A 199 -6.32 -1.26 -16.41
N ASN A 200 -5.02 -1.18 -16.67
CA ASN A 200 -4.21 -2.36 -16.97
C ASN A 200 -3.36 -2.69 -15.76
N ILE A 201 -2.97 -3.96 -15.57
CA ILE A 201 -2.08 -4.33 -14.47
C ILE A 201 -0.62 -4.32 -14.96
N GLY A 202 0.32 -4.00 -14.07
CA GLY A 202 1.75 -3.99 -14.35
C GLY A 202 2.58 -4.79 -13.36
N GLU A 203 3.79 -5.15 -13.77
CA GLU A 203 4.85 -5.71 -12.92
C GLU A 203 6.00 -4.72 -12.77
N ALA A 204 6.55 -4.62 -11.56
CA ALA A 204 7.80 -3.91 -11.30
C ALA A 204 8.34 -4.23 -9.89
N ALA A 205 9.63 -3.99 -9.69
CA ALA A 205 10.19 -3.67 -8.38
C ALA A 205 10.93 -2.34 -8.44
N ALA A 206 10.66 -1.44 -7.51
CA ALA A 206 11.28 -0.13 -7.40
C ALA A 206 11.83 0.07 -6.00
N THR A 207 13.09 0.47 -5.89
CA THR A 207 13.79 0.65 -4.62
C THR A 207 14.22 2.10 -4.45
N ILE A 208 14.05 2.63 -3.24
CA ILE A 208 14.65 3.88 -2.78
C ILE A 208 15.46 3.58 -1.51
N VAL A 209 16.71 4.01 -1.46
CA VAL A 209 17.49 4.03 -0.22
C VAL A 209 17.41 5.42 0.37
N PHE A 210 16.90 5.51 1.59
CA PHE A 210 16.78 6.75 2.35
C PHE A 210 17.84 6.82 3.43
N GLY A 211 18.31 8.04 3.70
CA GLY A 211 19.16 8.35 4.83
C GLY A 211 18.65 9.58 5.57
N LYS A 212 18.99 9.66 6.85
CA LYS A 212 18.77 10.87 7.65
C LYS A 212 19.49 12.07 7.00
N CYS A 213 18.82 13.22 6.95
CA CYS A 213 19.40 14.44 6.38
C CYS A 213 19.14 15.68 7.25
N ALA A 214 19.99 16.69 7.07
CA ALA A 214 19.71 18.04 7.56
C ALA A 214 18.84 18.82 6.55
N LEU A 215 18.30 19.96 6.99
CA LEU A 215 17.50 20.86 6.15
C LEU A 215 18.24 21.33 4.90
N SER A 216 19.54 21.61 5.02
CA SER A 216 20.40 22.16 3.97
C SER A 216 21.07 21.13 3.07
N ASP A 217 20.78 19.84 3.22
CA ASP A 217 21.37 18.80 2.37
C ASP A 217 20.82 18.91 0.94
N ASP A 218 21.66 18.80 -0.08
CA ASP A 218 21.19 18.65 -1.47
C ASP A 218 20.55 17.27 -1.69
N GLY A 219 19.62 17.19 -2.63
CA GLY A 219 18.88 15.99 -3.01
C GLY A 219 17.39 16.05 -2.67
N TRP A 220 16.65 15.04 -3.13
CA TRP A 220 15.22 14.91 -2.90
C TRP A 220 14.92 14.49 -1.46
N LYS A 221 13.95 15.16 -0.84
CA LYS A 221 13.51 14.92 0.54
C LYS A 221 12.01 14.66 0.58
N ILE A 222 11.58 13.78 1.48
CA ILE A 222 10.18 13.76 1.93
C ILE A 222 10.06 14.81 3.02
N VAL A 223 9.16 15.78 2.83
CA VAL A 223 8.97 16.87 3.80
C VAL A 223 7.61 16.86 4.48
N ALA A 224 6.63 16.16 3.89
CA ALA A 224 5.35 15.90 4.52
C ALA A 224 4.70 14.66 3.90
N GLY A 225 3.82 14.03 4.66
CA GLY A 225 2.99 12.95 4.16
C GLY A 225 1.83 12.67 5.11
N ALA A 226 0.73 12.20 4.55
CA ALA A 226 -0.45 11.87 5.32
C ALA A 226 -1.11 10.60 4.77
N LEU A 227 -1.83 9.91 5.66
CA LEU A 227 -2.67 8.76 5.36
C LEU A 227 -4.02 8.96 6.06
N ASN A 228 -5.10 8.52 5.42
CA ASN A 228 -6.44 8.56 6.01
C ASN A 228 -7.34 7.47 5.42
N ASN A 229 -8.59 7.42 5.90
CA ASN A 229 -9.61 6.52 5.37
C ASN A 229 -10.89 7.27 5.00
N ASP A 230 -11.55 6.84 3.94
CA ASP A 230 -12.84 7.40 3.48
C ASP A 230 -14.00 7.05 4.42
N ALA A 231 -13.91 5.93 5.16
CA ALA A 231 -15.02 5.34 5.93
C ALA A 231 -16.30 5.13 5.09
N TYR A 232 -16.15 4.86 3.78
CA TYR A 232 -17.26 4.87 2.83
C TYR A 232 -17.59 3.48 2.26
N HIS A 233 -16.68 2.90 1.48
CA HIS A 233 -16.88 1.62 0.79
C HIS A 233 -15.55 0.90 0.59
N LEU A 234 -15.55 -0.43 0.53
CA LEU A 234 -14.31 -1.21 0.48
C LEU A 234 -13.61 -1.16 -0.88
N SER A 235 -14.35 -1.09 -1.98
CA SER A 235 -13.77 -1.10 -3.34
C SER A 235 -14.07 0.16 -4.16
N ALA A 236 -14.88 1.07 -3.62
CA ALA A 236 -15.27 2.29 -4.32
C ALA A 236 -14.82 3.48 -3.47
N PRO A 237 -14.18 4.50 -4.07
CA PRO A 237 -13.78 5.68 -3.32
C PRO A 237 -15.00 6.54 -2.98
N SER A 238 -14.85 7.46 -2.04
CA SER A 238 -15.86 8.50 -1.76
C SER A 238 -16.23 9.27 -3.05
N PRO A 239 -17.51 9.32 -3.48
CA PRO A 239 -17.90 10.00 -4.72
C PRO A 239 -17.62 11.51 -4.72
N GLN A 240 -17.45 12.10 -3.53
CA GLN A 240 -17.08 13.49 -3.32
C GLN A 240 -15.57 13.70 -3.20
N GLY A 241 -14.77 12.64 -3.11
CA GLY A 241 -13.31 12.70 -2.95
C GLY A 241 -12.85 13.31 -1.64
N THR A 242 -13.65 13.17 -0.58
CA THR A 242 -13.40 13.81 0.71
C THR A 242 -12.14 13.31 1.41
N GLY A 243 -11.87 11.99 1.42
CA GLY A 243 -10.65 11.47 2.03
C GLY A 243 -9.40 11.88 1.25
N SER A 244 -9.41 11.73 -0.08
CA SER A 244 -8.32 12.23 -0.93
C SER A 244 -8.10 13.74 -0.81
N LEU A 245 -9.16 14.55 -0.73
CA LEU A 245 -9.03 15.98 -0.46
C LEU A 245 -8.39 16.24 0.91
N GLY A 246 -8.82 15.50 1.93
CA GLY A 246 -8.26 15.59 3.28
C GLY A 246 -6.77 15.27 3.33
N VAL A 247 -6.34 14.21 2.63
CA VAL A 247 -4.93 13.80 2.62
C VAL A 247 -4.05 14.79 1.86
N ILE A 248 -4.55 15.37 0.76
CA ILE A 248 -3.86 16.46 0.03
C ILE A 248 -3.69 17.68 0.94
N ARG A 249 -4.76 18.12 1.60
CA ARG A 249 -4.72 19.30 2.49
C ARG A 249 -3.78 19.10 3.67
N ALA A 250 -3.82 17.93 4.31
CA ALA A 250 -2.92 17.60 5.41
C ALA A 250 -1.45 17.58 4.96
N THR A 251 -1.18 17.04 3.77
CA THR A 251 0.19 16.94 3.22
C THR A 251 0.74 18.29 2.77
N LEU A 252 -0.12 19.20 2.29
CA LEU A 252 0.26 20.55 1.85
C LEU A 252 0.10 21.62 2.93
N GLU A 253 -0.17 21.24 4.18
CA GLU A 253 -0.33 22.20 5.26
C GLU A 253 0.95 23.03 5.43
N GLY A 254 0.82 24.35 5.30
CA GLY A 254 1.96 25.28 5.36
C GLY A 254 2.87 25.30 4.12
N PHE A 255 2.54 24.57 3.05
CA PHE A 255 3.27 24.60 1.78
C PHE A 255 2.53 25.44 0.74
N ASP A 256 3.25 26.31 0.01
CA ASP A 256 2.66 27.05 -1.12
C ASP A 256 2.56 26.14 -2.35
N ALA A 257 1.34 25.71 -2.66
CA ALA A 257 1.04 24.87 -3.82
C ALA A 257 1.51 25.45 -5.17
N SER A 258 1.75 26.77 -5.26
CA SER A 258 2.33 27.38 -6.46
C SER A 258 3.73 26.86 -6.76
N GLY A 259 4.45 26.36 -5.75
CA GLY A 259 5.76 25.72 -5.86
C GLY A 259 5.75 24.29 -6.41
N LEU A 260 4.57 23.68 -6.61
CA LEU A 260 4.48 22.34 -7.19
C LEU A 260 4.73 22.36 -8.70
N ALA A 261 5.69 21.54 -9.14
CA ALA A 261 5.90 21.16 -10.55
C ALA A 261 4.72 20.34 -11.05
N THR A 262 4.32 19.32 -10.29
CA THR A 262 3.21 18.45 -10.67
C THR A 262 2.49 17.84 -9.47
N VAL A 263 1.22 17.48 -9.67
CA VAL A 263 0.54 16.45 -8.89
C VAL A 263 0.71 15.12 -9.63
N ASN A 264 1.48 14.22 -9.06
CA ASN A 264 1.56 12.83 -9.51
C ASN A 264 0.36 12.05 -8.95
N ALA A 265 -0.69 12.00 -9.77
CA ALA A 265 -1.97 11.38 -9.44
C ALA A 265 -1.85 9.86 -9.34
N HIS A 266 -2.89 9.20 -8.84
CA HIS A 266 -2.94 7.74 -8.93
C HIS A 266 -3.52 7.29 -10.26
N GLY A 267 -4.53 7.97 -10.82
CA GLY A 267 -4.89 7.93 -12.24
C GLY A 267 -4.98 6.52 -12.81
N THR A 268 -5.87 5.70 -12.26
CA THR A 268 -6.02 4.29 -12.64
C THR A 268 -6.75 4.07 -13.96
N ALA A 269 -7.30 5.12 -14.56
CA ALA A 269 -8.20 5.00 -15.71
C ALA A 269 -9.52 4.27 -15.39
N THR A 270 -9.83 4.06 -14.10
CA THR A 270 -11.15 3.55 -13.69
C THR A 270 -12.12 4.72 -13.54
N MET A 271 -13.40 4.46 -13.82
CA MET A 271 -14.41 5.51 -13.85
C MET A 271 -14.52 6.29 -12.53
N PHE A 272 -14.59 5.56 -11.42
CA PHE A 272 -14.81 6.16 -10.10
C PHE A 272 -13.56 6.80 -9.50
N ASN A 273 -12.39 6.16 -9.67
CA ASN A 273 -11.15 6.67 -9.10
C ASN A 273 -10.75 8.01 -9.73
N ASP A 274 -10.67 8.08 -11.07
CA ASP A 274 -10.21 9.28 -11.75
C ASP A 274 -11.20 10.44 -11.55
N GLN A 275 -12.50 10.13 -11.52
CA GLN A 275 -13.54 11.11 -11.21
C GLN A 275 -13.40 11.63 -9.77
N MET A 276 -13.10 10.76 -8.81
CA MET A 276 -12.89 11.15 -7.42
C MET A 276 -11.62 12.01 -7.27
N GLU A 277 -10.50 11.58 -7.85
CA GLU A 277 -9.22 12.30 -7.81
C GLU A 277 -9.37 13.70 -8.41
N SER A 278 -10.05 13.83 -9.56
CA SER A 278 -10.28 15.14 -10.18
C SER A 278 -11.01 16.12 -9.27
N LYS A 279 -11.98 15.63 -8.47
CA LYS A 279 -12.73 16.45 -7.50
C LYS A 279 -11.86 16.82 -6.31
N ALA A 280 -11.05 15.88 -5.82
CA ALA A 280 -10.12 16.12 -4.71
C ALA A 280 -9.06 17.17 -5.09
N ILE A 281 -8.46 17.06 -6.27
CA ILE A 281 -7.46 18.01 -6.78
C ILE A 281 -8.09 19.40 -6.98
N ALA A 282 -9.26 19.48 -7.59
CA ALA A 282 -9.98 20.74 -7.75
C ALA A 282 -10.35 21.37 -6.39
N GLY A 283 -10.87 20.58 -5.46
CA GLY A 283 -11.23 21.02 -4.11
C GLY A 283 -10.04 21.45 -3.24
N ALA A 284 -8.84 20.97 -3.57
CA ALA A 284 -7.59 21.39 -2.95
C ALA A 284 -7.02 22.69 -3.55
N GLY A 285 -7.64 23.25 -4.59
CA GLY A 285 -7.14 24.45 -5.27
C GLY A 285 -5.96 24.17 -6.21
N LEU A 286 -5.76 22.92 -6.62
CA LEU A 286 -4.63 22.49 -7.45
C LEU A 286 -4.97 22.44 -8.95
N SER A 287 -6.06 23.06 -9.38
CA SER A 287 -6.57 22.97 -10.76
C SER A 287 -5.59 23.46 -11.84
N GLU A 288 -4.66 24.35 -11.48
CA GLU A 288 -3.65 24.90 -12.40
C GLU A 288 -2.28 24.20 -12.27
N VAL A 289 -2.12 23.28 -11.32
CA VAL A 289 -0.90 22.50 -11.17
C VAL A 289 -0.92 21.37 -12.20
N PRO A 290 0.12 21.23 -13.05
CA PRO A 290 0.20 20.14 -14.01
C PRO A 290 0.01 18.76 -13.38
N LEU A 291 -0.79 17.92 -14.02
CA LEU A 291 -1.03 16.55 -13.59
C LEU A 291 -0.11 15.59 -14.34
N SER A 292 0.49 14.65 -13.61
CA SER A 292 1.14 13.47 -14.19
C SER A 292 0.47 12.20 -13.68
N ALA A 293 0.40 11.17 -14.52
CA ALA A 293 -0.13 9.85 -14.19
C ALA A 293 0.56 8.82 -15.08
N LEU A 294 1.18 7.81 -14.48
CA LEU A 294 2.16 6.96 -15.16
C LEU A 294 1.64 5.57 -15.55
N LYS A 295 0.37 5.27 -15.25
CA LYS A 295 -0.22 3.96 -15.54
C LYS A 295 -0.39 3.69 -17.03
N GLY A 296 -0.46 4.72 -17.89
CA GLY A 296 -0.41 4.54 -19.34
C GLY A 296 0.92 3.96 -19.87
N PHE A 297 2.00 3.97 -19.06
CA PHE A 297 3.31 3.41 -19.43
C PHE A 297 3.54 2.00 -18.88
N TYR A 298 3.11 1.74 -17.64
CA TYR A 298 3.43 0.51 -16.90
C TYR A 298 2.20 -0.31 -16.52
N GLY A 299 0.98 0.21 -16.70
CA GLY A 299 -0.18 -0.27 -15.96
C GLY A 299 -0.06 0.04 -14.46
N HIS A 300 -1.02 -0.46 -13.68
CA HIS A 300 -0.98 -0.37 -12.24
C HIS A 300 -0.05 -1.45 -11.68
N THR A 301 1.15 -1.04 -11.24
CA THR A 301 2.17 -1.92 -10.65
C THR A 301 1.94 -2.22 -9.17
N MET A 302 0.68 -2.11 -8.71
CA MET A 302 0.23 -2.53 -7.38
C MET A 302 1.13 -1.95 -6.27
N GLY A 303 1.77 -2.80 -5.44
CA GLY A 303 2.65 -2.40 -4.34
C GLY A 303 3.90 -1.62 -4.77
N ALA A 304 4.31 -1.68 -6.04
CA ALA A 304 5.42 -0.89 -6.57
C ALA A 304 5.01 0.53 -6.99
N SER A 305 3.73 0.79 -7.25
CA SER A 305 3.22 2.03 -7.86
C SER A 305 3.66 3.28 -7.11
N GLY A 306 3.51 3.30 -5.78
CA GLY A 306 3.90 4.45 -4.97
C GLY A 306 5.40 4.75 -5.00
N VAL A 307 6.27 3.75 -5.17
CA VAL A 307 7.73 3.92 -5.17
C VAL A 307 8.23 4.25 -6.58
N LEU A 308 7.82 3.45 -7.57
CA LEU A 308 8.17 3.63 -8.98
C LEU A 308 7.79 5.03 -9.49
N GLU A 309 6.56 5.47 -9.18
CA GLU A 309 6.04 6.73 -9.70
C GLU A 309 6.75 7.94 -9.05
N CYS A 310 7.14 7.86 -7.78
CA CYS A 310 7.98 8.87 -7.13
C CYS A 310 9.36 8.96 -7.80
N ILE A 311 10.03 7.83 -8.06
CA ILE A 311 11.35 7.81 -8.70
C ILE A 311 11.31 8.48 -10.08
N LEU A 312 10.33 8.11 -10.92
CA LEU A 312 10.21 8.70 -12.25
C LEU A 312 9.88 10.19 -12.21
N THR A 313 9.08 10.63 -11.24
CA THR A 313 8.74 12.05 -11.07
C THR A 313 9.96 12.85 -10.62
N MET A 314 10.80 12.29 -9.71
CA MET A 314 12.06 12.90 -9.30
C MET A 314 13.01 13.08 -10.49
N LEU A 315 13.22 12.02 -11.28
CA LEU A 315 14.09 12.05 -12.47
C LEU A 315 13.57 12.99 -13.55
N SER A 316 12.25 13.06 -13.75
CA SER A 316 11.69 13.98 -14.74
C SER A 316 11.90 15.43 -14.36
N ILE A 317 11.68 15.78 -13.09
CA ILE A 317 11.88 17.14 -12.60
C ILE A 317 13.36 17.52 -12.59
N ASP A 318 14.26 16.57 -12.29
CA ASP A 318 15.72 16.80 -12.40
C ASP A 318 16.16 17.10 -13.85
N ASP A 319 15.44 16.59 -14.84
CA ASP A 319 15.60 16.89 -16.27
C ASP A 319 14.79 18.12 -16.72
N GLY A 320 14.12 18.83 -15.80
CA GLY A 320 13.32 20.01 -16.10
C GLY A 320 11.99 19.71 -16.79
N LEU A 321 11.45 18.49 -16.63
CA LEU A 321 10.24 18.02 -17.30
C LEU A 321 9.16 17.49 -16.34
N ILE A 322 7.92 17.69 -16.75
CA ILE A 322 6.74 17.01 -16.23
C ILE A 322 6.34 15.96 -17.27
N LEU A 323 6.27 14.69 -16.83
CA LEU A 323 5.90 13.57 -17.70
C LEU A 323 4.44 13.68 -18.16
N PRO A 324 4.14 13.35 -19.42
CA PRO A 324 2.78 13.40 -19.94
C PRO A 324 1.90 12.28 -19.36
N VAL A 325 0.59 12.49 -19.40
CA VAL A 325 -0.41 11.43 -19.19
C VAL A 325 -0.62 10.69 -20.50
N LYS A 326 0.07 9.56 -20.66
CA LYS A 326 -0.03 8.75 -21.88
C LYS A 326 -1.45 8.19 -22.03
N GLY A 327 -1.99 8.31 -23.26
CA GLY A 327 -3.34 7.85 -23.61
C GLY A 327 -4.43 8.92 -23.43
N PHE A 328 -4.13 10.04 -22.79
CA PHE A 328 -5.07 11.16 -22.66
C PHE A 328 -5.21 11.92 -23.99
N GLU A 329 -6.45 12.26 -24.36
CA GLU A 329 -6.82 13.08 -25.51
C GLU A 329 -7.95 14.05 -25.17
N GLU A 330 -8.99 13.57 -24.48
CA GLU A 330 -10.16 14.39 -24.11
C GLU A 330 -10.55 14.17 -22.65
N ILE A 331 -10.87 15.27 -21.95
CA ILE A 331 -11.20 15.23 -20.53
C ILE A 331 -12.47 14.43 -20.23
N GLY A 332 -12.33 13.39 -19.40
CA GLY A 332 -13.39 12.45 -19.04
C GLY A 332 -13.92 12.55 -17.63
N VAL A 333 -13.63 13.65 -16.92
CA VAL A 333 -13.92 13.83 -15.50
C VAL A 333 -14.45 15.24 -15.22
N SER A 334 -15.24 15.38 -14.16
CA SER A 334 -15.92 16.66 -13.86
C SER A 334 -15.08 17.66 -13.06
N GLY A 335 -14.04 17.23 -12.35
CA GLY A 335 -13.18 18.13 -11.58
C GLY A 335 -12.19 18.87 -12.48
N LYS A 336 -11.97 20.16 -12.25
CA LYS A 336 -11.00 20.95 -13.03
C LYS A 336 -9.57 20.54 -12.66
N ILE A 337 -8.86 19.96 -13.64
CA ILE A 337 -7.48 19.48 -13.52
C ILE A 337 -6.68 19.85 -14.79
N SER A 338 -5.37 20.07 -14.65
CA SER A 338 -4.47 20.41 -15.76
C SER A 338 -3.76 19.17 -16.29
N VAL A 339 -4.37 18.47 -17.25
CA VAL A 339 -3.83 17.23 -17.84
C VAL A 339 -3.28 17.49 -19.24
N SER A 340 -2.11 16.94 -19.54
CA SER A 340 -1.47 17.02 -20.86
C SER A 340 -0.95 15.65 -21.29
N ASN A 341 -1.10 15.35 -22.58
CA ASN A 341 -0.48 14.18 -23.22
C ASN A 341 0.89 14.48 -23.86
N VAL A 342 1.36 15.73 -23.73
CA VAL A 342 2.70 16.18 -24.12
C VAL A 342 3.47 16.58 -22.86
N ALA A 343 4.75 16.23 -22.83
CA ALA A 343 5.65 16.63 -21.75
C ALA A 343 5.70 18.17 -21.63
N GLN A 344 5.83 18.68 -20.42
CA GLN A 344 5.87 20.12 -20.14
C GLN A 344 7.17 20.49 -19.44
N GLU A 345 7.74 21.64 -19.77
CA GLU A 345 8.94 22.14 -19.08
C GLU A 345 8.58 22.69 -17.69
N THR A 346 9.49 22.56 -16.73
CA THR A 346 9.37 23.12 -15.38
C THR A 346 10.72 23.46 -14.79
N GLU A 347 10.79 24.56 -14.04
CA GLU A 347 11.93 24.91 -13.19
C GLU A 347 11.64 24.64 -11.71
N LYS A 348 10.41 24.23 -11.39
CA LYS A 348 9.98 23.95 -10.01
C LYS A 348 10.54 22.62 -9.54
N ARG A 349 10.84 22.51 -8.23
CA ARG A 349 11.61 21.40 -7.66
C ARG A 349 10.85 20.64 -6.57
N SER A 350 9.53 20.71 -6.61
CA SER A 350 8.64 20.05 -5.64
C SER A 350 7.48 19.35 -6.37
N PHE A 351 7.02 18.21 -5.85
CA PHE A 351 5.83 17.52 -6.38
C PHE A 351 5.04 16.85 -5.27
N LEU A 352 3.74 16.69 -5.51
CA LEU A 352 2.84 15.95 -4.63
C LEU A 352 2.55 14.59 -5.27
N LYS A 353 2.87 13.50 -4.58
CA LYS A 353 2.36 12.17 -4.91
C LYS A 353 1.04 11.95 -4.17
N MET A 354 -0.01 11.52 -4.86
CA MET A 354 -1.25 11.05 -4.22
C MET A 354 -1.66 9.67 -4.73
N ILE A 355 -2.33 8.89 -3.87
CA ILE A 355 -2.82 7.54 -4.18
C ILE A 355 -3.98 7.12 -3.29
N SER A 356 -4.89 6.30 -3.85
CA SER A 356 -6.04 5.72 -3.16
C SER A 356 -6.07 4.22 -3.39
N GLY A 357 -6.67 3.46 -2.47
CA GLY A 357 -6.69 2.01 -2.53
C GLY A 357 -7.95 1.40 -1.94
N PHE A 358 -8.10 0.09 -2.17
CA PHE A 358 -9.17 -0.69 -1.54
C PHE A 358 -9.05 -0.65 -0.02
N GLY A 359 -10.19 -0.78 0.67
CA GLY A 359 -10.36 -0.49 2.09
C GLY A 359 -10.66 0.98 2.39
N GLY A 360 -10.79 1.82 1.35
CA GLY A 360 -11.06 3.26 1.50
C GLY A 360 -9.83 4.07 1.91
N CYS A 361 -8.64 3.50 1.81
CA CYS A 361 -7.40 4.16 2.25
C CYS A 361 -6.89 5.16 1.21
N ASN A 362 -6.43 6.32 1.66
CA ASN A 362 -5.76 7.32 0.81
C ASN A 362 -4.42 7.71 1.41
N GLY A 363 -3.47 8.09 0.55
CA GLY A 363 -2.15 8.54 0.95
C GLY A 363 -1.59 9.63 0.04
N ALA A 364 -0.78 10.51 0.62
CA ALA A 364 -0.01 11.48 -0.14
C ALA A 364 1.38 11.74 0.47
N LEU A 365 2.33 12.11 -0.39
CA LEU A 365 3.69 12.51 -0.02
C LEU A 365 4.06 13.80 -0.76
N LEU A 366 4.68 14.73 -0.05
CA LEU A 366 5.30 15.92 -0.63
C LEU A 366 6.81 15.72 -0.70
N TYR A 367 7.33 15.75 -1.92
CA TYR A 367 8.75 15.72 -2.21
C TYR A 367 9.25 17.10 -2.63
N THR A 368 10.46 17.46 -2.20
CA THR A 368 11.13 18.70 -2.62
C THR A 368 12.64 18.55 -2.66
N ARG A 369 13.30 19.32 -3.53
CA ARG A 369 14.75 19.59 -3.46
C ARG A 369 15.07 20.96 -2.89
N ASP A 370 14.07 21.77 -2.58
CA ASP A 370 14.25 23.08 -2.01
C ASP A 370 14.50 22.97 -0.50
N ASP A 371 15.10 24.02 0.07
CA ASP A 371 15.23 24.13 1.51
C ASP A 371 13.83 24.37 2.08
N ASN A 372 13.27 23.39 2.78
CA ASN A 372 12.01 23.57 3.48
C ASN A 372 12.28 24.10 4.89
N PRO A 373 11.89 25.33 5.25
CA PRO A 373 12.12 25.88 6.59
C PRO A 373 11.21 25.27 7.66
N ASN A 374 10.18 24.51 7.30
CA ASN A 374 9.22 23.93 8.23
C ASN A 374 9.72 22.58 8.78
N ALA A 375 10.75 22.64 9.62
CA ALA A 375 11.08 21.52 10.51
C ALA A 375 9.99 21.45 11.59
N VAL A 376 9.13 20.43 11.52
CA VAL A 376 8.17 20.17 12.61
C VAL A 376 8.96 19.67 13.81
N GLU A 377 8.68 20.27 14.97
CA GLU A 377 9.27 19.87 16.24
C GLU A 377 8.94 18.40 16.53
N GLU A 378 9.94 17.64 16.98
CA GLU A 378 9.83 16.20 17.23
C GLU A 378 8.90 15.97 18.44
N LEU A 379 7.61 15.73 18.19
CA LEU A 379 6.69 15.28 19.22
C LEU A 379 7.08 13.85 19.60
N LYS A 380 7.39 13.65 20.88
CA LYS A 380 7.53 12.32 21.49
C LYS A 380 6.27 12.02 22.29
N PRO A 381 5.16 11.65 21.63
CA PRO A 381 3.99 11.20 22.36
C PRO A 381 4.39 10.01 23.21
N THR A 382 3.72 9.83 24.34
CA THR A 382 3.87 8.64 25.18
C THR A 382 2.53 7.92 25.14
N PRO A 383 2.28 7.09 24.11
CA PRO A 383 0.98 6.50 23.92
C PRO A 383 0.56 5.69 25.13
N LYS A 384 -0.67 5.91 25.59
CA LYS A 384 -1.22 5.19 26.74
C LYS A 384 -2.27 4.20 26.26
N ALA A 385 -2.10 2.93 26.62
CA ALA A 385 -3.13 1.92 26.46
C ALA A 385 -4.28 2.19 27.45
N THR A 386 -5.52 2.25 26.94
CA THR A 386 -6.72 2.46 27.75
C THR A 386 -7.49 1.16 27.96
N HIS A 387 -7.65 0.37 26.90
CA HIS A 387 -8.33 -0.92 26.91
C HIS A 387 -7.59 -1.94 26.05
N SER A 388 -7.77 -3.21 26.37
CA SER A 388 -7.20 -4.35 25.65
C SER A 388 -8.22 -5.50 25.52
N VAL A 389 -8.18 -6.19 24.38
CA VAL A 389 -8.97 -7.39 24.13
C VAL A 389 -8.07 -8.43 23.48
N ARG A 390 -8.11 -9.64 24.03
CA ARG A 390 -7.46 -10.80 23.43
C ARG A 390 -8.47 -11.90 23.11
N ILE A 391 -8.56 -12.27 21.84
CA ILE A 391 -9.33 -13.40 21.35
C ILE A 391 -8.35 -14.47 20.88
N THR A 392 -8.56 -15.72 21.28
CA THR A 392 -7.91 -16.89 20.68
C THR A 392 -8.99 -17.86 20.20
N ALA A 393 -8.61 -18.95 19.52
CA ALA A 393 -9.53 -20.03 19.16
C ALA A 393 -10.30 -20.66 20.34
N SER A 394 -9.96 -20.36 21.59
CA SER A 394 -10.63 -20.95 22.76
C SER A 394 -10.87 -20.00 23.93
N SER A 395 -10.56 -18.71 23.81
CA SER A 395 -10.66 -17.77 24.91
C SER A 395 -10.98 -16.35 24.46
N LEU A 396 -11.65 -15.62 25.34
CA LEU A 396 -11.79 -14.17 25.29
C LEU A 396 -11.25 -13.59 26.61
N GLU A 397 -10.37 -12.60 26.50
CA GLU A 397 -9.88 -11.78 27.60
C GLU A 397 -10.20 -10.31 27.28
N ILE A 398 -10.70 -9.58 28.28
CA ILE A 398 -11.01 -8.15 28.21
C ILE A 398 -10.30 -7.49 29.39
N ASP A 399 -9.42 -6.53 29.12
CA ASP A 399 -8.63 -5.82 30.14
C ASP A 399 -7.92 -6.79 31.11
N GLY A 400 -7.37 -7.87 30.56
CA GLY A 400 -6.68 -8.94 31.28
C GLY A 400 -7.60 -9.91 32.05
N GLN A 401 -8.92 -9.73 32.00
CA GLN A 401 -9.90 -10.60 32.65
C GLN A 401 -10.48 -11.61 31.67
N LYS A 402 -10.41 -12.90 32.02
CA LYS A 402 -11.03 -13.98 31.22
C LYS A 402 -12.55 -13.89 31.28
N VAL A 403 -13.17 -13.90 30.11
CA VAL A 403 -14.62 -13.99 29.94
C VAL A 403 -14.99 -15.41 29.56
N ALA A 404 -16.01 -15.96 30.22
CA ALA A 404 -16.51 -17.29 29.89
C ALA A 404 -17.06 -17.32 28.46
N VAL A 405 -16.67 -18.36 27.72
CA VAL A 405 -17.10 -18.67 26.36
C VAL A 405 -17.51 -20.14 26.30
N GLU A 406 -18.50 -20.46 25.48
CA GLU A 406 -19.07 -21.82 25.39
C GLU A 406 -18.52 -22.61 24.20
N SER A 407 -18.08 -21.89 23.15
CA SER A 407 -17.65 -22.46 21.88
C SER A 407 -16.14 -22.29 21.66
N LYS A 408 -15.60 -22.96 20.62
CA LYS A 408 -14.20 -22.85 20.18
C LYS A 408 -14.13 -22.63 18.67
N GLY A 409 -12.95 -22.31 18.15
CA GLY A 409 -12.70 -22.10 16.72
C GLY A 409 -13.67 -21.10 16.10
N LYS A 410 -14.11 -21.34 14.87
CA LYS A 410 -15.06 -20.47 14.15
C LYS A 410 -16.42 -20.34 14.84
N GLU A 411 -16.84 -21.32 15.63
CA GLU A 411 -18.09 -21.28 16.39
C GLU A 411 -18.02 -20.24 17.50
N LEU A 412 -16.84 -20.07 18.12
CA LEU A 412 -16.57 -18.99 19.06
C LEU A 412 -16.78 -17.62 18.41
N LEU A 413 -16.30 -17.40 17.18
CA LEU A 413 -16.51 -16.12 16.49
C LEU A 413 -18.01 -15.83 16.27
N LEU A 414 -18.81 -16.86 15.98
CA LEU A 414 -20.27 -16.71 15.86
C LEU A 414 -20.95 -16.42 17.20
N GLU A 415 -20.52 -17.06 18.29
CA GLU A 415 -20.96 -16.77 19.65
C GLU A 415 -20.67 -15.30 20.01
N LEU A 416 -19.43 -14.86 19.80
CA LEU A 416 -18.99 -13.50 20.09
C LEU A 416 -19.74 -12.48 19.22
N TYR A 417 -19.96 -12.75 17.94
CA TYR A 417 -20.77 -11.89 17.08
C TYR A 417 -22.18 -11.70 17.64
N LYS A 418 -22.87 -12.78 18.01
CA LYS A 418 -24.24 -12.70 18.57
C LYS A 418 -24.27 -11.93 19.89
N LYS A 419 -23.24 -12.07 20.71
CA LYS A 419 -23.14 -11.44 22.04
C LYS A 419 -22.73 -9.96 21.98
N TYR A 420 -21.80 -9.60 21.11
CA TYR A 420 -21.12 -8.30 21.10
C TYR A 420 -21.37 -7.44 19.85
N VAL A 421 -22.06 -7.94 18.83
CA VAL A 421 -22.36 -7.14 17.63
C VAL A 421 -23.82 -7.35 17.24
N GLY A 422 -24.16 -8.51 16.67
CA GLY A 422 -25.52 -8.94 16.34
C GLY A 422 -26.17 -8.22 15.14
N ASP A 423 -25.77 -6.98 14.84
CA ASP A 423 -26.44 -6.07 13.91
C ASP A 423 -25.57 -5.64 12.71
N TYR A 424 -24.59 -6.46 12.31
CA TYR A 424 -23.72 -6.16 11.16
C TYR A 424 -23.66 -7.31 10.15
N PRO A 425 -24.63 -7.43 9.22
CA PRO A 425 -24.74 -8.58 8.30
C PRO A 425 -23.51 -8.82 7.42
N LYS A 426 -22.70 -7.80 7.16
CA LYS A 426 -21.43 -7.94 6.42
C LYS A 426 -20.46 -8.90 7.11
N PHE A 427 -20.55 -9.06 8.43
CA PHE A 427 -19.76 -10.02 9.19
C PHE A 427 -19.79 -11.44 8.59
N TYR A 428 -20.93 -11.88 8.05
CA TYR A 428 -21.03 -13.22 7.46
C TYR A 428 -20.24 -13.38 6.15
N LYS A 429 -19.98 -12.28 5.45
CA LYS A 429 -19.19 -12.25 4.20
C LYS A 429 -17.69 -12.13 4.44
N MET A 430 -17.29 -11.67 5.63
CA MET A 430 -15.88 -11.53 6.01
C MET A 430 -15.15 -12.87 6.01
N ASP A 431 -13.90 -12.83 5.60
CA ASP A 431 -12.97 -13.94 5.80
C ASP A 431 -12.62 -14.11 7.31
N PRO A 432 -12.03 -15.26 7.70
CA PRO A 432 -11.75 -15.54 9.11
C PRO A 432 -10.82 -14.53 9.79
N PHE A 433 -9.79 -14.02 9.10
CA PHE A 433 -8.91 -12.98 9.65
C PHE A 433 -9.69 -11.70 9.93
N SER A 434 -10.49 -11.24 8.96
CA SER A 434 -11.32 -10.06 9.16
C SER A 434 -12.34 -10.25 10.30
N LYS A 435 -12.91 -11.44 10.46
CA LYS A 435 -13.89 -11.73 11.54
C LYS A 435 -13.30 -11.59 12.94
N VAL A 436 -12.14 -12.21 13.21
CA VAL A 436 -11.55 -12.19 14.55
C VAL A 436 -11.12 -10.78 14.95
N VAL A 437 -10.50 -10.05 14.02
CA VAL A 437 -10.03 -8.67 14.22
C VAL A 437 -11.21 -7.70 14.38
N PHE A 438 -12.24 -7.81 13.53
CA PHE A 438 -13.43 -7.00 13.63
C PHE A 438 -14.11 -7.19 15.00
N LEU A 439 -14.29 -8.44 15.45
CA LEU A 439 -14.86 -8.72 16.77
C LEU A 439 -14.02 -8.15 17.91
N ALA A 440 -12.69 -8.31 17.87
CA ALA A 440 -11.81 -7.75 18.89
C ALA A 440 -11.94 -6.21 18.94
N SER A 441 -12.03 -5.55 17.78
CA SER A 441 -12.21 -4.10 17.71
C SER A 441 -13.56 -3.62 18.25
N GLU A 442 -14.66 -4.32 17.96
CA GLU A 442 -15.99 -3.93 18.45
C GLU A 442 -16.12 -4.17 19.97
N ILE A 443 -15.50 -5.23 20.48
CA ILE A 443 -15.44 -5.48 21.94
C ILE A 443 -14.61 -4.40 22.63
N LEU A 444 -13.48 -3.98 22.05
CA LEU A 444 -12.67 -2.86 22.54
C LEU A 444 -13.49 -1.56 22.62
N LEU A 445 -14.18 -1.21 21.54
CA LEU A 445 -14.96 0.02 21.47
C LEU A 445 -16.12 0.04 22.47
N ARG A 446 -16.70 -1.13 22.76
CA ARG A 446 -17.69 -1.28 23.84
C ARG A 446 -17.11 -1.02 25.23
N GLN A 447 -15.85 -1.42 25.49
CA GLN A 447 -15.22 -1.11 26.78
C GLN A 447 -14.93 0.38 26.94
N GLU A 448 -14.52 1.04 25.85
CA GLU A 448 -14.27 2.48 25.87
C GLU A 448 -15.56 3.31 26.04
N GLY A 449 -16.73 2.77 25.68
CA GLY A 449 -18.04 3.43 25.84
C GLY A 449 -18.33 4.49 24.77
N ASP A 450 -19.12 5.51 25.10
CA ASP A 450 -19.38 6.64 24.20
C ASP A 450 -18.29 7.71 24.35
N SER A 451 -17.47 7.88 23.31
CA SER A 451 -16.43 8.91 23.24
C SER A 451 -16.75 9.92 22.14
N SER A 452 -16.71 11.22 22.47
CA SER A 452 -17.14 12.32 21.61
C SER A 452 -16.12 12.70 20.51
N ASN A 453 -15.01 11.96 20.36
CA ASN A 453 -13.95 12.33 19.42
C ASN A 453 -13.23 11.10 18.84
N ARG A 454 -13.93 10.30 18.02
CA ARG A 454 -13.37 9.11 17.36
C ARG A 454 -13.23 9.22 15.84
N GLU A 455 -13.75 10.28 15.22
CA GLU A 455 -13.75 10.38 13.74
C GLU A 455 -12.34 10.26 13.18
N ASP A 456 -11.33 10.90 13.78
CA ASP A 456 -9.94 10.83 13.30
C ASP A 456 -9.14 9.64 13.87
N ARG A 457 -9.80 8.63 14.45
CA ARG A 457 -9.12 7.45 15.01
C ARG A 457 -8.41 6.64 13.93
N GLY A 458 -7.15 6.28 14.19
CA GLY A 458 -6.41 5.36 13.34
C GLY A 458 -6.70 3.88 13.64
N VAL A 459 -6.45 3.01 12.66
CA VAL A 459 -6.48 1.54 12.81
C VAL A 459 -5.20 0.96 12.22
N ILE A 460 -4.29 0.50 13.08
CA ILE A 460 -2.96 0.04 12.67
C ILE A 460 -2.74 -1.38 13.18
N LEU A 461 -2.70 -2.35 12.28
CA LEU A 461 -2.67 -3.76 12.66
C LEU A 461 -1.40 -4.47 12.17
N PHE A 462 -1.06 -5.56 12.83
CA PHE A 462 0.13 -6.37 12.54
C PHE A 462 -0.25 -7.85 12.48
N ASN A 463 0.25 -8.58 11.49
CA ASN A 463 0.07 -10.02 11.40
C ASN A 463 1.26 -10.74 10.75
N HIS A 464 1.17 -12.06 10.61
CA HIS A 464 2.18 -12.89 9.92
C HIS A 464 1.60 -13.55 8.66
N SER A 465 0.42 -14.15 8.81
CA SER A 465 -0.24 -14.99 7.81
C SER A 465 -0.91 -14.19 6.70
N SER A 466 -0.86 -12.85 6.74
CA SER A 466 -1.52 -11.97 5.78
C SER A 466 -3.01 -12.32 5.66
N SER A 467 -3.46 -12.81 4.50
CA SER A 467 -4.83 -13.25 4.24
C SER A 467 -4.88 -14.69 3.71
N ILE A 468 -3.94 -15.55 4.12
CA ILE A 468 -3.70 -16.86 3.48
C ILE A 468 -4.96 -17.74 3.36
N VAL A 469 -5.89 -17.66 4.31
CA VAL A 469 -7.16 -18.40 4.27
C VAL A 469 -8.06 -17.90 3.14
N ALA A 470 -8.16 -16.58 2.94
CA ALA A 470 -8.89 -15.98 1.82
C ALA A 470 -8.19 -16.28 0.49
N ASP A 471 -6.85 -16.31 0.49
CA ASP A 471 -6.05 -16.56 -0.71
C ASP A 471 -6.27 -17.98 -1.25
N ARG A 472 -6.23 -18.98 -0.36
CA ARG A 472 -6.53 -20.38 -0.68
C ARG A 472 -7.94 -20.55 -1.24
N ARG A 473 -8.92 -19.81 -0.69
CA ARG A 473 -10.29 -19.83 -1.22
C ARG A 473 -10.38 -19.19 -2.59
N HIS A 474 -9.71 -18.06 -2.82
CA HIS A 474 -9.72 -17.38 -4.12
C HIS A 474 -9.08 -18.25 -5.20
N ILE A 475 -7.87 -18.78 -4.96
CA ILE A 475 -7.19 -19.61 -5.96
C ILE A 475 -8.01 -20.87 -6.33
N ALA A 476 -8.70 -21.47 -5.36
CA ALA A 476 -9.58 -22.61 -5.61
C ALA A 476 -10.76 -22.29 -6.55
N THR A 477 -11.15 -21.00 -6.68
CA THR A 477 -12.20 -20.56 -7.63
C THR A 477 -11.68 -20.26 -9.04
N ILE A 478 -10.37 -20.38 -9.29
CA ILE A 478 -9.73 -20.05 -10.56
C ILE A 478 -8.65 -21.07 -10.97
N ALA A 479 -8.66 -22.27 -10.38
CA ALA A 479 -7.58 -23.24 -10.50
C ALA A 479 -7.55 -23.99 -11.85
N ASP A 480 -8.67 -24.07 -12.57
CA ASP A 480 -8.74 -24.73 -13.89
C ASP A 480 -9.67 -23.98 -14.87
N GLU A 481 -9.52 -24.25 -16.17
CA GLU A 481 -10.26 -23.57 -17.26
C GLU A 481 -11.76 -23.89 -17.24
N GLU A 482 -12.17 -25.05 -16.74
CA GLU A 482 -13.59 -25.43 -16.59
C GLU A 482 -14.22 -24.81 -15.31
N GLY A 483 -13.38 -24.31 -14.40
CA GLY A 483 -13.68 -23.84 -13.05
C GLY A 483 -13.30 -22.37 -12.79
N PHE A 484 -13.05 -21.57 -13.83
CA PHE A 484 -12.70 -20.15 -13.70
C PHE A 484 -13.92 -19.29 -13.35
N PHE A 485 -14.23 -19.21 -12.04
CA PHE A 485 -15.36 -18.46 -11.48
C PHE A 485 -14.89 -17.47 -10.41
N PRO A 486 -14.06 -16.47 -10.76
CA PRO A 486 -13.53 -15.55 -9.77
C PRO A 486 -14.64 -14.73 -9.12
N SER A 487 -14.60 -14.62 -7.79
CA SER A 487 -15.60 -13.91 -6.99
C SER A 487 -15.07 -12.56 -6.50
N PRO A 488 -15.73 -11.43 -6.81
CA PRO A 488 -15.29 -10.12 -6.29
C PRO A 488 -15.29 -10.07 -4.77
N SER A 489 -16.27 -10.74 -4.15
CA SER A 489 -16.38 -10.79 -2.70
C SER A 489 -15.27 -11.60 -2.05
N THR A 490 -14.80 -12.67 -2.69
CA THR A 490 -13.69 -13.48 -2.19
C THR A 490 -12.37 -12.75 -2.43
N PHE A 491 -12.15 -12.23 -3.64
CA PHE A 491 -10.92 -11.53 -3.99
C PHE A 491 -10.66 -10.30 -3.11
N LEU A 492 -11.72 -9.57 -2.74
CA LEU A 492 -11.58 -8.41 -1.86
C LEU A 492 -10.85 -8.76 -0.56
N TYR A 493 -11.30 -9.80 0.16
CA TYR A 493 -10.69 -10.22 1.42
C TYR A 493 -9.32 -10.90 1.26
N THR A 494 -8.82 -11.08 0.04
CA THR A 494 -7.40 -11.42 -0.18
C THR A 494 -6.47 -10.23 0.03
N LEU A 495 -7.01 -9.01 0.14
CA LEU A 495 -6.23 -7.87 0.56
C LEU A 495 -6.33 -7.78 2.09
N PRO A 496 -5.25 -8.03 2.82
CA PRO A 496 -5.33 -8.19 4.26
C PRO A 496 -5.70 -6.86 4.96
N ASN A 497 -5.45 -5.70 4.34
CA ASN A 497 -5.86 -4.40 4.87
C ASN A 497 -7.38 -4.16 4.88
N ILE A 498 -8.19 -4.97 4.18
CA ILE A 498 -9.65 -4.77 4.11
C ILE A 498 -10.29 -4.74 5.48
N VAL A 499 -9.76 -5.48 6.45
CA VAL A 499 -10.29 -5.46 7.82
C VAL A 499 -10.20 -4.08 8.47
N THR A 500 -9.14 -3.31 8.18
CA THR A 500 -9.01 -1.93 8.70
C THR A 500 -10.10 -1.03 8.09
N GLY A 501 -10.43 -1.25 6.82
CA GLY A 501 -11.54 -0.59 6.13
C GLY A 501 -12.92 -0.97 6.68
N GLU A 502 -13.14 -2.24 7.03
CA GLU A 502 -14.39 -2.68 7.65
C GLU A 502 -14.63 -2.01 9.00
N ILE A 503 -13.58 -1.93 9.84
CA ILE A 503 -13.61 -1.23 11.12
C ILE A 503 -13.90 0.26 10.91
N ALA A 504 -13.21 0.89 9.95
CA ALA A 504 -13.41 2.30 9.60
C ALA A 504 -14.84 2.58 9.13
N ILE A 505 -15.37 1.78 8.21
CA ILE A 505 -16.73 1.93 7.66
C ILE A 505 -17.79 1.73 8.75
N LYS A 506 -17.64 0.71 9.61
CA LYS A 506 -18.61 0.46 10.69
C LYS A 506 -18.70 1.62 11.67
N ASN A 507 -17.57 2.26 11.97
CA ASN A 507 -17.44 3.21 13.06
C ASN A 507 -17.27 4.67 12.61
N GLY A 508 -17.21 4.93 11.30
CA GLY A 508 -16.98 6.27 10.75
C GLY A 508 -15.56 6.79 10.98
N PHE A 509 -14.56 5.91 11.13
CA PHE A 509 -13.18 6.35 11.36
C PHE A 509 -12.51 6.78 10.05
N LYS A 510 -12.06 8.02 10.02
CA LYS A 510 -11.36 8.67 8.93
C LYS A 510 -9.86 8.84 9.18
N GLY A 511 -9.37 8.42 10.34
CA GLY A 511 -7.93 8.41 10.62
C GLY A 511 -7.16 7.42 9.73
N GLU A 512 -5.85 7.38 9.93
CA GLU A 512 -4.96 6.49 9.19
C GLU A 512 -5.31 5.01 9.40
N THR A 513 -5.37 4.26 8.31
CA THR A 513 -5.50 2.79 8.34
C THR A 513 -4.30 2.13 7.66
N SER A 514 -3.63 1.23 8.38
CA SER A 514 -2.43 0.54 7.90
C SER A 514 -2.39 -0.90 8.41
N LEU A 515 -1.90 -1.82 7.57
CA LEU A 515 -1.59 -3.19 7.97
C LEU A 515 -0.14 -3.52 7.61
N TYR A 516 0.57 -4.06 8.59
CA TYR A 516 1.94 -4.52 8.45
C TYR A 516 2.04 -6.03 8.63
N ILE A 517 2.80 -6.70 7.75
CA ILE A 517 3.09 -8.13 7.83
C ILE A 517 4.53 -8.30 8.32
N LEU A 518 4.72 -9.11 9.36
CA LEU A 518 6.02 -9.41 9.97
C LEU A 518 6.34 -10.90 9.84
N ASP A 519 7.61 -11.30 9.93
CA ASP A 519 8.00 -12.72 9.98
C ASP A 519 7.46 -13.42 11.25
N GLY A 520 7.25 -12.65 12.31
CA GLY A 520 6.62 -13.11 13.54
C GLY A 520 6.27 -11.95 14.45
N ARG A 521 5.54 -12.24 15.54
CA ARG A 521 5.17 -11.20 16.50
C ARG A 521 6.41 -10.56 17.12
N SER A 522 6.52 -9.24 16.98
CA SER A 522 7.60 -8.43 17.55
C SER A 522 7.02 -7.20 18.22
N ASP A 523 6.75 -7.30 19.53
CA ASP A 523 6.18 -6.20 20.31
C ASP A 523 7.04 -4.93 20.23
N SER A 524 8.37 -5.07 20.19
CA SER A 524 9.28 -3.93 20.02
C SER A 524 9.11 -3.22 18.68
N LEU A 525 8.87 -3.96 17.60
CA LEU A 525 8.66 -3.36 16.28
C LEU A 525 7.28 -2.73 16.17
N ILE A 526 6.26 -3.40 16.73
CA ILE A 526 4.90 -2.86 16.87
C ILE A 526 4.95 -1.51 17.58
N ASP A 527 5.58 -1.45 18.76
CA ASP A 527 5.66 -0.23 19.56
C ASP A 527 6.42 0.90 18.81
N LYS A 528 7.56 0.60 18.17
CA LYS A 528 8.28 1.59 17.33
C LYS A 528 7.39 2.20 16.24
N ILE A 529 6.60 1.36 15.56
CA ILE A 529 5.73 1.80 14.46
C ILE A 529 4.54 2.60 14.98
N THR A 530 3.93 2.18 16.09
CA THR A 530 2.81 2.92 16.70
C THR A 530 3.26 4.26 17.28
N ASP A 531 4.41 4.30 17.96
CA ASP A 531 4.98 5.52 18.54
C ASP A 531 5.33 6.53 17.44
N SER A 532 5.99 6.06 16.37
CA SER A 532 6.37 6.92 15.24
C SER A 532 5.15 7.41 14.46
N THR A 533 4.08 6.62 14.39
CA THR A 533 2.82 7.09 13.79
C THR A 533 2.17 8.20 14.62
N PHE A 534 2.14 8.08 15.95
CA PHE A 534 1.60 9.16 16.80
C PHE A 534 2.44 10.44 16.72
N ALA A 535 3.77 10.31 16.60
CA ALA A 535 4.69 11.46 16.54
C ALA A 535 4.47 12.34 15.31
N ASN A 536 4.02 11.75 14.20
CA ASN A 536 4.00 12.39 12.89
C ASN A 536 2.60 12.43 12.24
N SER A 537 1.56 11.96 12.92
CA SER A 537 0.17 12.07 12.47
C SER A 537 -0.64 12.93 13.43
N SER A 538 -1.76 13.50 12.95
CA SER A 538 -2.70 14.27 13.78
C SER A 538 -3.71 13.40 14.54
N ILE A 539 -3.68 12.06 14.39
CA ILE A 539 -4.69 11.19 14.99
C ILE A 539 -4.69 11.30 16.54
N PRO A 540 -5.86 11.43 17.19
CA PRO A 540 -5.94 11.55 18.65
C PRO A 540 -5.81 10.20 19.36
N SER A 541 -6.09 9.11 18.65
CA SER A 541 -6.10 7.74 19.18
C SER A 541 -5.97 6.73 18.04
N MET A 542 -5.62 5.48 18.37
CA MET A 542 -5.61 4.37 17.42
C MET A 542 -6.07 3.06 18.07
N ILE A 543 -6.73 2.20 17.28
CA ILE A 543 -6.82 0.77 17.57
C ILE A 543 -5.59 0.12 16.97
N THR A 544 -4.85 -0.65 17.75
CA THR A 544 -3.65 -1.32 17.26
C THR A 544 -3.38 -2.62 17.99
N GLY A 545 -2.58 -3.50 17.38
CA GLY A 545 -2.17 -4.75 18.01
C GLY A 545 -1.85 -5.83 17.00
N TRP A 546 -1.51 -6.99 17.55
CA TRP A 546 -1.23 -8.19 16.78
C TRP A 546 -2.53 -8.96 16.55
N ALA A 547 -2.76 -9.44 15.34
CA ALA A 547 -3.81 -10.41 15.09
C ALA A 547 -3.41 -11.29 13.93
N ASP A 548 -3.62 -12.58 14.00
CA ASP A 548 -3.23 -13.50 12.94
C ASP A 548 -4.27 -14.60 12.75
N CYS A 549 -4.35 -15.14 11.53
CA CYS A 549 -5.24 -16.23 11.20
C CYS A 549 -4.63 -17.07 10.07
N SER A 550 -4.05 -18.21 10.43
CA SER A 550 -3.41 -19.14 9.51
C SER A 550 -4.38 -20.20 8.98
N ASP A 551 -5.49 -20.43 9.69
CA ASP A 551 -6.55 -21.38 9.36
C ASP A 551 -7.91 -20.94 9.93
N GLU A 552 -9.02 -21.52 9.51
CA GLU A 552 -10.38 -21.17 9.97
C GLU A 552 -10.55 -21.27 11.50
N ASP A 553 -9.87 -22.23 12.11
CA ASP A 553 -9.94 -22.51 13.56
C ASP A 553 -8.63 -22.15 14.30
N VAL A 554 -7.65 -21.57 13.60
CA VAL A 554 -6.36 -21.13 14.17
C VAL A 554 -6.21 -19.63 13.97
N PHE A 555 -6.56 -18.88 15.02
CA PHE A 555 -6.52 -17.43 15.03
C PHE A 555 -6.20 -16.87 16.41
N GLU A 556 -5.65 -15.66 16.41
CA GLU A 556 -5.57 -14.80 17.57
C GLU A 556 -5.78 -13.32 17.18
N ALA A 557 -6.29 -12.52 18.10
CA ALA A 557 -6.30 -11.07 18.01
C ALA A 557 -6.05 -10.50 19.40
N ASP A 558 -4.96 -9.76 19.57
CA ASP A 558 -4.52 -9.08 20.78
C ASP A 558 -4.42 -7.58 20.46
N LEU A 559 -5.56 -6.90 20.65
CA LEU A 559 -5.75 -5.51 20.25
C LEU A 559 -5.86 -4.61 21.48
N LYS A 560 -5.37 -3.38 21.35
CA LYS A 560 -5.46 -2.31 22.35
C LYS A 560 -5.91 -0.99 21.72
N ILE A 561 -6.52 -0.13 22.53
CA ILE A 561 -6.72 1.28 22.18
C ILE A 561 -5.57 2.07 22.79
N LEU A 562 -4.86 2.83 21.95
CA LEU A 562 -3.87 3.80 22.39
C LEU A 562 -4.42 5.23 22.22
N ILE A 563 -4.14 6.09 23.19
CA ILE A 563 -4.40 7.54 23.13
C ILE A 563 -3.07 8.30 23.27
N LYS A 564 -3.00 9.50 22.66
CA LYS A 564 -1.83 10.39 22.75
C LYS A 564 -1.55 10.90 24.16
#